data_AF-A0A7K2ZDA9-F1
#
_entry.id   AF-A0A7K2ZDA9-F1
#
_cell.length_a   1.000
_cell.length_b   1.000
_cell.length_c   1.000
_cell.angle_alpha   90.00
_cell.angle_beta   90.00
_cell.angle_gamma   90.00
#
_symmetry.space_group_name_H-M   'P 1'
#
loop_
_entity.id
_entity.type
_entity.pdbx_description
1 polymer ?
#
loop_
_entity_poly.entity_id
_entity_poly.type
_entity_poly.pdbx_seq_one_letter_code
_entity_poly.pdbx_strand_id
1 'polypeptide(L)' 'MHATGACPSHGEKGLTAVDCSASAPQKWSFTTWPDDSVEVRSVATGACLDDSAAPGLRALPCTGRSRQQGG' A
#
# COMPACT_ATOMS: atom_id res chain seq x y z
N MET A 1 -6.54 3.03 -20.15
CA MET A 1 -5.98 2.78 -18.80
C MET A 1 -5.63 4.12 -18.17
N HIS A 2 -6.30 4.53 -17.09
CA HIS A 2 -5.99 5.78 -16.38
C HIS A 2 -4.78 5.58 -15.47
N ALA A 3 -3.59 5.49 -16.06
CA ALA A 3 -2.37 5.76 -15.33
C ALA A 3 -2.17 7.27 -15.42
N THR A 4 -2.60 8.01 -14.40
CA THR A 4 -2.43 9.47 -14.29
C THR A 4 -0.95 9.91 -14.29
N GLY A 5 0.00 8.97 -14.39
CA GLY A 5 1.43 9.19 -14.20
C GLY A 5 1.85 9.33 -12.74
N ALA A 6 0.90 9.25 -11.81
CA ALA A 6 1.13 9.41 -10.38
C ALA A 6 1.52 8.09 -9.71
N CYS A 7 2.41 8.17 -8.73
CA CYS A 7 2.82 7.07 -7.89
C CYS A 7 2.09 7.09 -6.54
N PRO A 8 1.72 5.91 -5.99
CA PRO A 8 1.15 5.81 -4.66
C PRO A 8 2.21 6.19 -3.61
N SER A 9 1.85 7.15 -2.75
CA SER A 9 2.66 7.68 -1.67
C SER A 9 1.91 7.56 -0.35
N HIS A 10 2.61 7.14 0.70
CA HIS A 10 2.04 7.04 2.04
C HIS A 10 2.91 7.75 3.07
N GLY A 11 2.29 8.67 3.80
CA GLY A 11 2.93 9.51 4.82
C GLY A 11 1.88 10.16 5.73
N GLU A 12 2.19 11.31 6.31
CA GLU A 12 1.30 11.99 7.28
C GLU A 12 -0.09 12.31 6.74
N LYS A 13 -0.22 12.55 5.42
CA LYS A 13 -1.50 12.82 4.76
C LYS A 13 -2.30 11.54 4.42
N GLY A 14 -1.80 10.38 4.80
CA GLY A 14 -2.35 9.08 4.40
C GLY A 14 -1.96 8.69 2.98
N LEU A 15 -2.75 7.80 2.36
CA LEU A 15 -2.50 7.27 1.02
C LEU A 15 -2.92 8.30 -0.02
N THR A 16 -1.97 8.70 -0.88
CA THR A 16 -2.16 9.72 -1.90
C THR A 16 -1.52 9.30 -3.22
N ALA A 17 -2.03 9.82 -4.33
CA ALA A 17 -1.38 9.72 -5.63
C ALA A 17 -0.71 11.06 -5.94
N VAL A 18 0.61 11.05 -6.09
CA VAL A 18 1.44 12.25 -6.36
C VAL A 18 2.48 11.93 -7.42
N ASP A 19 3.22 12.93 -7.91
CA ASP A 19 4.29 12.71 -8.88
C ASP A 19 5.33 11.70 -8.38
N CYS A 20 5.75 10.83 -9.29
CA CYS A 20 6.72 9.78 -9.00
C CYS A 20 8.10 10.36 -8.61
N SER A 21 8.69 9.80 -7.57
CA SER A 21 9.98 10.18 -7.00
C SER A 21 10.64 8.98 -6.33
N ALA A 22 11.95 9.06 -6.09
CA ALA A 22 12.68 8.02 -5.36
C ALA A 22 12.55 8.15 -3.82
N SER A 23 11.57 8.91 -3.33
CA SER A 23 11.40 9.21 -1.90
C SER A 23 10.86 8.00 -1.12
N ALA A 24 11.22 7.88 0.15
CA ALA A 24 10.78 6.78 1.01
C ALA A 24 9.25 6.60 1.09
N PRO A 25 8.42 7.67 1.10
CA PRO A 25 6.95 7.56 1.10
C PRO A 25 6.35 6.82 -0.10
N GLN A 26 7.07 6.78 -1.23
CA GLN A 26 6.64 6.10 -2.45
C GLN A 26 7.27 4.72 -2.63
N LYS A 27 8.04 4.25 -1.65
CA LYS A 27 8.62 2.92 -1.64
C LYS A 27 7.72 1.96 -0.88
N TRP A 28 7.51 0.80 -1.49
CA TRP A 28 6.65 -0.26 -0.97
C TRP A 28 7.41 -1.58 -0.98
N SER A 29 7.32 -2.32 0.12
CA SER A 29 7.83 -3.68 0.25
C SER A 29 6.72 -4.67 -0.01
N PHE A 30 7.05 -5.79 -0.66
CA PHE A 30 6.10 -6.86 -0.99
C PHE A 30 6.51 -8.14 -0.25
N THR A 31 5.57 -8.73 0.48
CA THR A 31 5.74 -10.04 1.15
C THR A 31 4.72 -11.00 0.59
N THR A 32 5.19 -12.07 -0.06
CA THR A 32 4.34 -13.17 -0.56
C THR A 32 4.12 -14.20 0.53
N TRP A 33 2.89 -14.69 0.66
CA TRP A 33 2.50 -15.69 1.66
C TRP A 33 2.16 -17.04 1.01
N PRO A 34 2.08 -18.14 1.80
CA PRO A 34 1.85 -19.49 1.25
C PRO A 34 0.50 -19.70 0.57
N ASP A 35 -0.48 -18.81 0.79
CA ASP A 35 -1.79 -18.81 0.13
C ASP A 35 -1.81 -17.94 -1.14
N ASP A 36 -0.63 -17.69 -1.72
CA ASP A 36 -0.38 -16.85 -2.90
C ASP A 36 -0.74 -15.37 -2.73
N SER A 37 -1.03 -14.97 -1.51
CA SER A 37 -1.39 -13.61 -1.19
C SER A 37 -0.17 -12.69 -1.00
N VAL A 38 -0.34 -11.40 -1.28
CA VAL A 38 0.72 -10.38 -1.22
C VAL A 38 0.39 -9.29 -0.21
N GLU A 39 1.27 -9.13 0.78
CA GLU A 39 1.26 -7.97 1.66
C GLU A 39 2.11 -6.83 1.09
N VAL A 40 1.48 -5.66 0.95
CA VAL A 40 2.12 -4.44 0.44
C VAL A 40 2.30 -3.47 1.60
N ARG A 41 3.55 -3.16 1.95
CA ARG A 41 3.88 -2.35 3.13
C ARG A 41 4.66 -1.09 2.76
N SER A 42 4.21 0.07 3.25
CA SER A 42 4.91 1.35 3.08
C SER A 42 6.25 1.30 3.80
N VAL A 43 7.33 1.63 3.09
CA VAL A 43 8.67 1.72 3.69
C VAL A 43 8.79 2.91 4.62
N ALA A 44 8.08 4.01 4.35
CA ALA A 44 8.16 5.22 5.15
C ALA A 44 7.47 5.10 6.51
N THR A 45 6.30 4.47 6.56
CA THR A 45 5.48 4.43 7.79
C THR A 45 5.35 3.03 8.39
N GLY A 46 5.73 2.00 7.65
CA GLY A 46 5.52 0.60 8.06
C GLY A 46 4.07 0.15 8.05
N ALA A 47 3.14 0.95 7.49
CA ALA A 47 1.72 0.61 7.37
C ALA A 47 1.48 -0.31 6.16
N CYS A 48 0.50 -1.20 6.27
CA CYS A 48 0.12 -2.12 5.22
C CYS A 48 -1.09 -1.61 4.44
N LEU A 49 -1.09 -1.89 3.15
CA LEU A 49 -2.16 -1.53 2.23
C LEU A 49 -3.38 -2.41 2.50
N ASP A 50 -4.54 -1.80 2.73
CA ASP A 50 -5.82 -2.44 3.03
C ASP A 50 -6.89 -2.02 2.03
N ASP A 51 -7.58 -2.98 1.45
CA ASP A 51 -8.77 -2.78 0.62
C ASP A 51 -10.05 -3.31 1.28
N SER A 52 -9.96 -3.77 2.53
CA SER A 52 -11.00 -4.55 3.21
C SER A 52 -12.28 -3.79 3.54
N ALA A 53 -12.25 -2.46 3.48
CA ALA A 53 -13.36 -1.60 3.82
C ALA A 53 -13.70 -0.63 2.69
N ALA A 54 -14.94 -0.67 2.21
CA ALA A 54 -15.45 0.34 1.31
C ALA A 54 -15.61 1.70 2.03
N PRO A 55 -15.40 2.84 1.34
CA PRO A 55 -14.94 2.95 -0.04
C PRO A 55 -13.41 3.18 -0.11
N GLY A 56 -12.69 2.27 -0.76
CA GLY A 56 -11.36 2.53 -1.31
C GLY A 56 -10.18 2.00 -0.51
N LEU A 57 -9.03 2.05 -1.18
CA LEU A 57 -7.72 1.61 -0.69
C LEU A 57 -7.21 2.53 0.42
N ARG A 58 -6.72 1.93 1.51
CA ARG A 58 -6.22 2.64 2.68
C ARG A 58 -4.88 2.05 3.09
N ALA A 59 -4.15 2.72 3.97
CA ALA A 59 -3.01 2.12 4.64
C ALA A 59 -3.26 2.16 6.15
N LEU A 60 -3.16 1.00 6.78
CA LEU A 60 -3.47 0.77 8.19
C LEU A 60 -2.29 0.03 8.87
N PRO A 61 -2.22 0.01 10.22
CA PRO A 61 -1.28 -0.87 10.89
C PRO A 61 -1.45 -2.31 10.41
N CYS A 62 -0.33 -2.99 10.11
CA CYS A 62 -0.36 -4.35 9.62
C CYS A 62 -0.98 -5.27 10.68
N THR A 63 -2.13 -5.88 10.36
CA THR A 63 -2.87 -6.76 11.30
C THR A 63 -2.69 -8.25 11.01
N GLY A 64 -1.89 -8.62 9.99
CA GLY A 64 -1.65 -10.02 9.60
C GLY A 64 -2.92 -10.76 9.15
N ARG A 65 -3.94 -10.02 8.69
CA ARG A 65 -5.19 -10.60 8.19
C ARG A 65 -5.10 -10.83 6.69
N SER A 66 -5.80 -11.85 6.20
CA SER A 66 -5.87 -12.27 4.78
C SER A 66 -6.31 -11.19 3.77
N ARG A 67 -6.72 -10.00 4.22
CA ARG A 67 -7.11 -8.87 3.35
C ARG A 67 -6.01 -7.79 3.24
N GLN A 68 -4.95 -7.94 4.03
CA GLN A 68 -3.66 -7.27 3.84
C GLN A 68 -2.75 -8.09 2.92
N GLN A 69 -3.33 -9.12 2.31
CA GLN A 69 -2.71 -10.27 1.70
C GLN A 69 -3.52 -10.44 0.40
N GLY A 70 -3.21 -9.67 -0.63
CA GLY A 70 -3.95 -9.71 -1.88
C GLY A 70 -3.57 -10.94 -2.70
N GLY A 71 -4.53 -11.83 -2.97
CA GLY A 71 -4.44 -12.90 -3.98
C GLY A 71 -5.16 -12.53 -5.27
#